data_AF-A0A3S1GHD4-F1
#
_entry.id   AF-A0A3S1GHD4-F1
#
_cell.length_a   1.000
_cell.length_b   1.000
_cell.length_c   1.000
_cell.angle_alpha   90.00
_cell.angle_beta   90.00
_cell.angle_gamma   90.00
#
_symmetry.space_group_name_H-M   'P 1'
#
loop_
_entity.id
_entity.type
_entity.pdbx_description
1 polymer ?
#
loop_
_entity_poly.entity_id
_entity_poly.type
_entity_poly.pdbx_seq_one_letter_code
_entity_poly.pdbx_strand_id
1 'polypeptide(L)' 'TYFLAWESLAEREAKWAAFVTDPAWHRARDESERDGQIIANISSQLLTPTAFSSVK' A
#
# COMPACT_ATOMS: atom_id res chain seq x y z
N THR A 1 3.04 -8.26 7.38
CA THR A 1 1.66 -8.08 6.87
C THR A 1 1.02 -6.92 7.58
N TYR A 2 0.32 -6.04 6.87
CA TYR A 2 -0.41 -4.90 7.42
C TYR A 2 -1.74 -4.73 6.69
N PHE A 3 -2.65 -3.95 7.27
CA PHE A 3 -3.98 -3.66 6.72
C PHE A 3 -4.15 -2.15 6.58
N LEU A 4 -4.84 -1.73 5.52
CA LEU A 4 -5.24 -0.35 5.29
C LEU A 4 -6.75 -0.32 5.14
N ALA A 5 -7.41 0.55 5.91
CA ALA A 5 -8.82 0.84 5.74
C ALA A 5 -8.98 1.86 4.60
N TRP A 6 -9.97 1.64 3.75
CA TRP A 6 -10.30 2.51 2.62
C TRP A 6 -11.76 2.91 2.72
N GLU A 7 -12.06 4.18 2.47
CA GLU A 7 -13.43 4.69 2.46
C GLU A 7 -14.18 4.19 1.22
N SER A 8 -13.46 4.03 0.10
CA SER A 8 -13.96 3.43 -1.13
C SER A 8 -12.82 2.93 -2.01
N LEU A 9 -13.14 2.12 -3.02
CA LEU A 9 -12.14 1.69 -4.01
C LEU A 9 -11.61 2.85 -4.86
N ALA A 10 -12.43 3.88 -5.12
CA ALA A 10 -12.01 5.07 -5.86
C ALA A 10 -11.03 5.92 -5.05
N GLU A 11 -11.27 6.08 -3.74
CA GLU A 11 -10.37 6.79 -2.84
C GLU A 11 -9.03 6.07 -2.68
N ARG A 12 -9.07 4.73 -2.56
CA ARG A 12 -7.86 3.89 -2.62
C ARG A 12 -7.07 4.12 -3.90
N GLU A 13 -7.72 4.07 -5.05
CA GLU A 13 -7.06 4.23 -6.35
C GLU A 13 -6.38 5.60 -6.45
N ALA A 14 -7.08 6.67 -6.08
CA ALA A 14 -6.53 8.02 -6.10
C ALA A 14 -5.30 8.17 -5.18
N LYS A 15 -5.39 7.70 -3.92
CA LYS A 15 -4.28 7.78 -2.96
C LYS A 15 -3.11 6.89 -3.35
N TRP A 16 -3.38 5.68 -3.83
CA TRP A 16 -2.33 4.76 -4.25
C TRP A 16 -1.60 5.28 -5.49
N ALA A 17 -2.33 5.79 -6.49
CA ALA A 17 -1.75 6.43 -7.66
C ALA A 17 -0.83 7.59 -7.26
N ALA A 18 -1.29 8.48 -6.38
CA ALA A 18 -0.48 9.60 -5.88
C ALA A 18 0.81 9.11 -5.19
N PHE A 19 0.70 8.12 -4.31
CA PHE A 19 1.85 7.55 -3.58
C PHE A 19 2.88 6.92 -4.52
N VAL A 20 2.47 6.07 -5.46
CA VAL A 20 3.41 5.38 -6.35
C VAL A 20 4.09 6.32 -7.34
N THR A 21 3.54 7.51 -7.58
CA THR A 21 4.15 8.54 -8.43
C THR A 21 4.91 9.62 -7.67
N ASP A 22 4.94 9.59 -6.33
CA ASP A 22 5.60 10.61 -5.53
C ASP A 22 7.14 10.54 -5.72
N PRO A 23 7.79 11.62 -6.21
CA PRO A 23 9.24 11.66 -6.37
C PRO A 23 10.01 11.46 -5.06
N ALA A 24 9.45 11.88 -3.92
CA ALA A 24 10.06 11.66 -2.61
C ALA A 24 10.06 10.16 -2.25
N TRP A 25 8.99 9.44 -2.61
CA TRP A 25 8.92 7.99 -2.45
C TRP A 25 9.92 7.26 -3.35
N HIS A 26 10.03 7.65 -4.63
CA HIS A 26 11.01 7.06 -5.54
C HIS A 26 12.44 7.18 -5.01
N ARG A 27 12.82 8.39 -4.58
CA ARG A 27 14.12 8.62 -3.96
C ARG A 27 14.28 7.70 -2.74
N ALA A 28 13.36 7.72 -1.79
CA ALA A 28 13.47 6.90 -0.58
C ALA A 28 13.62 5.40 -0.87
N ARG A 29 12.89 4.87 -1.86
CA ARG A 29 13.02 3.48 -2.33
C ARG A 29 14.39 3.22 -2.94
N ASP A 30 14.83 4.06 -3.89
CA ASP A 30 16.10 3.86 -4.59
C ASP A 30 17.29 4.00 -3.62
N GLU A 31 17.17 4.86 -2.62
CA GLU A 31 18.17 5.04 -1.58
C GLU A 31 18.27 3.86 -0.62
N SER A 32 17.14 3.23 -0.29
CA SER A 32 17.12 2.08 0.61
C SER A 32 17.58 0.79 -0.08
N GLU A 33 17.36 0.65 -1.39
CA GLU A 33 17.73 -0.55 -2.15
C GLU A 33 19.13 -0.47 -2.82
N ARG A 34 19.97 0.50 -2.46
CA ARG A 34 21.33 0.65 -3.04
C ARG A 34 22.21 -0.59 -2.89
N ASP A 35 22.06 -1.30 -1.76
CA ASP A 35 22.83 -2.50 -1.45
C ASP A 35 22.15 -3.79 -1.94
N GLY A 36 21.05 -3.65 -2.70
CA GLY A 36 20.26 -4.75 -3.24
C GLY A 36 18.77 -4.61 -2.93
N GLN A 37 17.96 -5.41 -3.64
CA GLN A 37 16.52 -5.43 -3.46
C GLN A 37 16.14 -5.88 -2.05
N ILE A 38 15.32 -5.09 -1.34
CA ILE A 38 14.85 -5.43 0.00
C ILE A 38 13.61 -6.31 -0.07
N ILE A 39 12.69 -6.00 -0.99
CA ILE A 39 11.40 -6.67 -1.11
C ILE A 39 11.43 -7.72 -2.23
N ALA A 40 11.40 -8.99 -1.86
CA ALA A 40 11.40 -10.10 -2.82
C ALA A 40 10.02 -10.35 -3.48
N ASN A 41 8.91 -10.07 -2.78
CA ASN A 41 7.55 -10.29 -3.28
C ASN A 41 6.54 -9.37 -2.58
N ILE A 42 5.48 -8.98 -3.29
CA ILE A 42 4.34 -8.25 -2.75
C ILE A 42 3.05 -8.99 -3.15
N SER A 43 2.19 -9.25 -2.16
CA SER A 43 0.82 -9.73 -2.36
C SER A 43 -0.17 -8.79 -1.67
N SER A 44 -1.29 -8.49 -2.31
CA SER A 44 -2.36 -7.68 -1.71
C SER A 44 -3.73 -8.32 -1.95
N GLN A 45 -4.64 -8.10 -1.01
CA GLN A 45 -6.01 -8.59 -1.06
C GLN A 45 -6.97 -7.48 -0.66
N LEU A 46 -8.13 -7.43 -1.29
CA LEU A 46 -9.25 -6.58 -0.88
C LEU A 46 -10.22 -7.42 -0.05
N LEU A 47 -10.50 -6.95 1.15
CA LEU A 47 -11.35 -7.65 2.10
C LEU A 47 -12.55 -6.77 2.45
N THR A 48 -13.70 -7.40 2.64
CA THR A 48 -14.91 -6.74 3.15
C THR A 48 -15.20 -7.27 4.54
N PRO A 49 -15.23 -6.42 5.59
CA PRO A 49 -15.51 -6.87 6.94
C PRO A 49 -16.94 -7.41 7.05
N THR A 50 -17.10 -8.56 7.72
CA THR A 50 -18.41 -9.10 8.07
C THR A 50 -19.04 -8.31 9.22
N ALA A 51 -20.33 -8.55 9.51
CA ALA A 51 -21.07 -7.77 10.51
C ALA A 51 -20.50 -7.83 11.94
N PHE A 52 -19.76 -8.88 12.29
CA PHE A 52 -19.16 -9.08 13.60
C PHE A 52 -17.64 -8.81 13.62
N SER A 53 -17.08 -8.29 12.52
CA SER A 53 -15.67 -7.91 12.45
C SER A 53 -15.38 -6.74 13.41
N SER A 54 -14.34 -6.87 14.23
CA SER A 54 -13.91 -5.81 15.16
C SER A 54 -13.28 -4.60 14.47
N VAL A 55 -13.04 -4.69 13.16
CA VAL A 55 -12.50 -3.62 12.31
C VAL A 55 -13.53 -3.08 11.31
N LYS A 56 -14.82 -3.34 11.56
CA LYS A 56 -15.92 -2.68 10.84
C LYS A 56 -16.10 -1.25 11.33
#